data_AF-A0A1J5M9F6-F1
#
_entry.id   AF-A0A1J5M9F6-F1
#
_cell.length_a   1.000
_cell.length_b   1.000
_cell.length_c   1.000
_cell.angle_alpha   90.00
_cell.angle_beta   90.00
_cell.angle_gamma   90.00
#
_symmetry.space_group_name_H-M   'P 1'
#
loop_
_entity.id
_entity.type
_entity.pdbx_description
1 polymer ?
#
loop_
_entity_poly.entity_id
_entity_poly.type
_entity_poly.pdbx_seq_one_letter_code
_entity_poly.pdbx_strand_id
1 'polypeptide(L)' 'MPDLGKYSDTVLSAYAASLVLLVLLVVLTLWRGRRVRREMDTLEQRMRRDG' A
#
# COMPACT_ATOMS: atom_id res chain seq x y z
N MET A 1 -31.36 -10.05 -25.33
CA MET A 1 -30.31 -9.17 -24.78
C MET A 1 -29.39 -10.04 -23.94
N PRO A 2 -28.06 -10.00 -24.11
CA PRO A 2 -27.15 -10.87 -23.37
C PRO A 2 -27.35 -10.66 -21.87
N ASP A 3 -27.53 -11.76 -21.14
CA ASP A 3 -27.84 -11.80 -19.72
C ASP A 3 -26.80 -11.00 -18.91
N LEU A 4 -27.20 -9.88 -18.30
CA LEU A 4 -26.30 -9.03 -17.51
C LEU A 4 -25.78 -9.76 -16.26
N GLY A 5 -26.51 -10.76 -15.78
CA GLY A 5 -26.15 -11.54 -14.59
C GLY A 5 -24.80 -12.25 -14.73
N LYS A 6 -24.45 -12.73 -15.94
CA LYS A 6 -23.19 -13.45 -16.16
C LYS A 6 -21.93 -12.57 -16.05
N TYR A 7 -22.06 -11.26 -16.21
CA TYR A 7 -20.94 -10.32 -16.10
C TYR A 7 -20.83 -9.73 -14.70
N SER A 8 -21.89 -9.77 -13.89
CA SER A 8 -21.90 -9.23 -12.54
C SER A 8 -20.78 -9.82 -11.68
N ASP A 9 -20.59 -11.15 -11.70
CA ASP A 9 -19.51 -11.81 -10.96
C ASP A 9 -18.12 -11.44 -11.50
N THR A 10 -17.98 -11.35 -12.83
CA THR A 10 -16.70 -11.01 -13.47
C THR A 10 -16.28 -9.59 -13.12
N VAL A 11 -17.22 -8.65 -13.23
CA VAL A 11 -17.01 -7.23 -12.96
C VAL A 11 -16.74 -7.02 -11.47
N LEU A 12 -17.50 -7.68 -10.59
CA LEU A 12 -17.27 -7.62 -9.14
C LEU A 12 -15.89 -8.17 -8.76
N SER A 13 -15.50 -9.31 -9.33
CA SER A 13 -14.17 -9.88 -9.12
C SER A 13 -13.06 -8.97 -9.66
N ALA A 14 -13.28 -8.29 -10.79
CA ALA A 14 -12.31 -7.35 -11.35
C ALA A 14 -12.11 -6.14 -10.44
N TYR A 15 -13.19 -5.60 -9.85
CA TYR A 15 -13.10 -4.54 -8.85
C TYR A 15 -12.41 -5.03 -7.57
N ALA A 16 -12.75 -6.22 -7.07
CA ALA A 16 -12.10 -6.81 -5.90
C ALA A 16 -10.59 -7.00 -6.13
N ALA A 17 -10.20 -7.54 -7.28
CA ALA A 17 -8.79 -7.71 -7.65
C ALA A 17 -8.06 -6.35 -7.75
N SER A 18 -8.70 -5.35 -8.35
CA SER A 18 -8.14 -3.99 -8.46
C SER A 18 -7.96 -3.34 -7.08
N LEU A 19 -8.95 -3.49 -6.19
CA LEU A 19 -8.85 -3.00 -4.82
C LEU A 19 -7.74 -3.68 -4.03
N VAL A 20 -7.59 -5.00 -4.17
CA VAL A 20 -6.49 -5.76 -3.55
C VAL A 20 -5.14 -5.25 -4.04
N LEU A 21 -4.99 -5.02 -5.35
CA LEU A 21 -3.77 -4.48 -5.93
C LEU A 21 -3.45 -3.09 -5.37
N LEU A 22 -4.44 -2.20 -5.28
CA LEU A 22 -4.26 -0.85 -4.72
C LEU A 22 -3.87 -0.89 -3.24
N VAL A 23 -4.52 -1.72 -2.44
CA VAL A 23 -4.17 -1.91 -1.02
C VAL A 23 -2.74 -2.40 -0.89
N LEU A 24 -2.33 -3.36 -1.72
CA LEU A 24 -0.97 -3.89 -1.72
C LEU A 24 0.05 -2.80 -2.05
N LEU A 25 -0.22 -1.98 -3.07
CA LEU A 25 0.64 -0.84 -3.42
C LEU A 25 0.75 0.19 -2.28
N VAL A 26 -0.35 0.52 -1.61
CA VAL A 26 -0.35 1.44 -0.46
C VAL A 26 0.47 0.87 0.68
N VAL A 27 0.28 -0.41 1.02
CA VAL A 27 1.04 -1.09 2.09
C VAL A 27 2.53 -1.10 1.77
N LEU A 28 2.92 -1.44 0.55
CA LEU A 28 4.31 -1.41 0.10
C LEU A 28 4.91 0.00 0.20
N THR A 29 4.15 1.02 -0.23
CA THR A 29 4.58 2.42 -0.18
C THR A 29 4.81 2.87 1.27
N LEU A 30 3.88 2.54 2.17
CA LEU A 30 4.00 2.87 3.60
C LEU A 30 5.15 2.11 4.27
N TRP A 31 5.36 0.84 3.92
CA TRP A 31 6.44 0.04 4.48
C TRP A 31 7.81 0.58 4.07
N ARG A 32 7.97 0.95 2.79
CA ARG A 32 9.19 1.56 2.26
C ARG A 32 9.46 2.93 2.87
N GLY A 33 8.42 3.77 3.00
CA GLY A 33 8.54 5.07 3.68
C GLY A 33 8.92 4.96 5.15
N ARG A 34 8.38 3.96 5.86
CA ARG A 34 8.76 3.67 7.25
C ARG A 34 10.19 3.17 7.39
N ARG A 35 10.74 2.47 6.40
CA ARG A 35 12.14 2.04 6.41
C ARG A 35 13.08 3.24 6.38
N VAL A 36 12.84 4.19 5.47
CA VAL A 36 13.65 5.41 5.34
C VAL A 36 13.58 6.26 6.61
N ARG A 37 12.40 6.40 7.21
CA ARG A 37 12.24 7.13 8.47
C ARG A 37 12.99 6.50 9.65
N ARG A 38 13.12 5.17 9.69
CA ARG A 38 13.89 4.49 10.74
C ARG A 38 15.39 4.80 10.66
N GLU A 39 15.92 5.00 9.46
CA GLU A 39 17.32 5.41 9.29
C GLU A 39 17.55 6.84 9.80
N MET A 40 16.58 7.73 9.63
CA MET A 40 16.67 9.11 10.14
C MET A 40 16.62 9.18 11.68
N ASP A 41 15.80 8.36 12.34
CA ASP A 41 15.71 8.32 13.82
C ASP A 41 17.07 7.97 14.47
N THR A 42 17.82 7.05 13.85
CA THR A 42 19.16 6.68 14.34
C THR A 42 20.20 7.80 14.19
N LEU A 43 20.01 8.72 13.25
CA LEU A 43 20.90 9.87 13.05
C LEU A 43 20.54 11.02 14.01
N GLU A 44 19.25 11.29 14.23
CA GLU A 44 18.79 12.29 15.19
C GLU A 44 19.22 11.97 16.62
N GLN A 45 19.21 10.69 17.01
CA GLN A 45 19.68 10.25 18.33
C GLN A 45 21.18 10.46 18.56
N ARG A 46 22.00 10.40 17.50
CA ARG A 46 23.44 10.71 17.60
C ARG A 46 23.67 12.21 17.73
N MET A 47 22.99 13.02 16.92
CA MET A 47 23.11 14.49 16.98
C MET A 47 22.67 15.09 18.32
N ARG A 48 21.65 14.54 18.99
CA ARG A 48 21.22 15.02 20.32
C ARG A 48 22.21 14.72 21.45
N ARG A 49 23.16 13.82 21.24
CA ARG A 49 24.13 13.43 22.29
C ARG A 49 25.42 14.27 22.25
N ASP A 50 25.67 14.95 21.14
CA ASP A 50 26.89 15.73 20.89
C ASP A 50 26.66 17.27 20.94
N GLY A 51 25.54 17.73 21.49
CA GLY A 51 25.26 19.14 21.81
C GLY A 51 24.97 19.31 23.29
#